data_AF-A0A7X7J1H0-F1
#
_entry.id   AF-A0A7X7J1H0-F1
#
_cell.length_a   1.000
_cell.length_b   1.000
_cell.length_c   1.000
_cell.angle_alpha   90.00
_cell.angle_beta   90.00
_cell.angle_gamma   90.00
#
_symmetry.space_group_name_H-M   'P 1'
#
loop_
_entity.id
_entity.type
_entity.pdbx_description
1 polymer ?
#
loop_
_entity_poly.entity_id
_entity_poly.type
_entity_poly.pdbx_seq_one_letter_code
_entity_poly.pdbx_strand_id
1 'polypeptide(L)'
;PLDFAVVDGLIGVTSGPNDKSVSGCNGHTCKPDPYLHMIVAGADSLALDAACSLVMNYQPDYVPHLAWADSRGVLGTKDRSMITVVGDQMWKVRSDDFPSDWGIGAVMNTDLTAPWIGGTSVNEGEIVPNHQVIGVSGIGDNIGVVQATAVATLLGPNLITNGDFETGSAGWTSWKTDWGSGETYDFANTEPGHAGTACLKLGGPSVATSFGVYQQVTVTPGKTYRIDAYWRGRKLANENWFEMLLIDGPFSLQQADDPAYVQANFMFAYDNSTYGLPGPVGTTFEWVWGHEQYAPPVSQVDWNNRLGRRTATGDTMTVVLKAGSTGGGVEAWFDEVRLTEVLSESPIAHLANPSDPASLEIETDHLPQGSFPAELRVSVYDAALNVASLYRNVTVSTVPETPLVCVDRIAFEQTIFVGDNATNDTFHVYNCGMLGSTLNYIINWDQQTIDWLTVVPDSGSAVEGSPPNQHTISYSAGHLKPGTYTAQVAVIGSDNTVNISVILHVTTVTTDFDTDGDVDQTDFGMLQACLGQIGVVPAACERFDVNQDSFINRVDIEMLIACLSGPETVPDPDCD
;
A
#
# COMPACT_ATOMS: atom_id res chain seq x y z
N PRO A 1 -14.85 1.41 6.09
CA PRO A 1 -15.75 2.55 6.41
C PRO A 1 -16.42 2.99 5.12
N LEU A 2 -17.67 3.47 5.15
CA LEU A 2 -18.21 4.12 3.96
C LEU A 2 -17.49 5.46 3.84
N ASP A 3 -16.74 5.68 2.76
CA ASP A 3 -16.03 6.94 2.53
C ASP A 3 -17.02 8.08 2.20
N PHE A 4 -18.24 7.73 1.80
CA PHE A 4 -19.29 8.65 1.41
C PHE A 4 -20.68 7.98 1.49
N ALA A 5 -21.68 8.70 1.98
CA ALA A 5 -23.07 8.27 2.00
C ALA A 5 -23.95 9.29 1.25
N VAL A 6 -24.96 8.80 0.54
CA VAL A 6 -25.93 9.61 -0.21
C VAL A 6 -27.35 9.14 0.13
N VAL A 7 -28.22 10.08 0.45
CA VAL A 7 -29.67 9.89 0.60
C VAL A 7 -30.36 10.71 -0.47
N ASP A 8 -31.02 10.03 -1.40
CA ASP A 8 -31.87 10.63 -2.42
C ASP A 8 -33.34 10.33 -2.09
N GLY A 9 -34.05 11.37 -1.66
CA GLY A 9 -35.44 11.28 -1.24
C GLY A 9 -35.63 10.96 0.24
N LEU A 10 -36.43 11.80 0.89
CA LEU A 10 -36.98 11.59 2.23
C LEU A 10 -38.50 11.74 2.16
N ILE A 11 -39.23 10.91 2.88
CA ILE A 11 -40.67 11.10 3.07
C ILE A 11 -40.83 11.85 4.39
N GLY A 12 -41.30 13.10 4.32
CA GLY A 12 -41.47 13.93 5.50
C GLY A 12 -42.51 13.38 6.48
N VAL A 13 -42.35 13.65 7.77
CA VAL A 13 -43.34 13.37 8.81
C VAL A 13 -43.77 14.71 9.41
N THR A 14 -44.85 15.32 8.91
CA THR A 14 -45.30 16.65 9.37
C THR A 14 -45.89 16.66 10.79
N SER A 15 -46.11 15.50 11.40
CA SER A 15 -46.63 15.37 12.76
C SER A 15 -45.99 14.15 13.40
N GLY A 16 -45.16 14.36 14.43
CA GLY A 16 -44.33 13.34 15.08
C GLY A 16 -45.09 12.10 15.59
N PRO A 17 -44.41 11.16 16.27
CA PRO A 17 -44.82 9.75 16.41
C PRO A 17 -46.08 9.46 17.25
N ASN A 18 -46.85 10.49 17.64
CA ASN A 18 -47.91 10.38 18.64
C ASN A 18 -49.31 10.75 18.17
N ASP A 19 -49.61 10.86 16.87
CA ASP A 19 -51.01 11.04 16.46
C ASP A 19 -51.77 9.72 16.32
N LYS A 20 -51.87 9.00 17.44
CA LYS A 20 -52.83 7.89 17.60
C LYS A 20 -54.28 8.39 17.72
N SER A 21 -54.52 9.70 17.58
CA SER A 21 -55.82 10.34 17.86
C SER A 21 -56.57 10.88 16.64
N VAL A 22 -56.01 10.82 15.43
CA VAL A 22 -56.75 11.19 14.22
C VAL A 22 -57.80 10.13 13.90
N SER A 23 -59.08 10.51 13.96
CA SER A 23 -60.19 9.63 13.59
C SER A 23 -60.09 9.20 12.12
N GLY A 24 -59.93 7.89 11.86
CA GLY A 24 -59.90 7.31 10.51
C GLY A 24 -58.76 6.33 10.22
N CYS A 25 -57.76 6.19 11.09
CA CYS A 25 -56.52 5.46 10.77
C CYS A 25 -56.30 4.11 11.48
N ASN A 26 -57.31 3.54 12.15
CA ASN A 26 -57.30 2.16 12.69
C ASN A 26 -56.00 1.72 13.40
N GLY A 27 -55.37 2.61 14.19
CA GLY A 27 -54.15 2.28 14.95
C GLY A 27 -52.84 2.29 14.14
N HIS A 28 -52.87 2.72 12.87
CA HIS A 28 -51.68 3.01 12.07
C HIS A 28 -51.45 4.52 11.97
N THR A 29 -50.19 4.93 11.79
CA THR A 29 -49.83 6.32 11.44
C THR A 29 -50.50 6.68 10.12
N CYS A 30 -51.40 7.67 10.14
CA CYS A 30 -51.86 8.31 8.91
C CYS A 30 -50.62 8.95 8.26
N LYS A 31 -50.08 8.37 7.18
CA LYS A 31 -48.92 8.94 6.50
C LYS A 31 -49.24 10.38 6.05
N PRO A 32 -48.48 11.39 6.46
CA PRO A 32 -48.40 12.63 5.72
C PRO A 32 -47.38 12.46 4.59
N ASP A 33 -47.78 12.78 3.37
CA ASP A 33 -46.96 12.82 2.15
C ASP A 33 -46.79 14.31 1.79
N PRO A 34 -45.57 14.85 1.98
CA PRO A 34 -44.85 15.20 0.77
C PRO A 34 -43.45 14.58 0.72
N TYR A 35 -43.13 14.01 -0.43
CA TYR A 35 -41.76 13.76 -0.85
C TYR A 35 -40.91 15.03 -0.69
N LEU A 36 -39.85 14.94 0.11
CA LEU A 36 -38.84 15.98 0.18
C LEU A 36 -37.94 15.84 -1.03
N HIS A 37 -37.98 16.85 -1.91
CA HIS A 37 -37.13 16.91 -3.10
C HIS A 37 -35.75 17.41 -2.69
N MET A 38 -34.96 16.51 -2.11
CA MET A 38 -33.64 16.80 -1.60
C MET A 38 -32.70 15.61 -1.79
N ILE A 39 -31.43 15.92 -2.01
CA ILE A 39 -30.33 14.97 -1.95
C ILE A 39 -29.43 15.44 -0.81
N VAL A 40 -29.10 14.53 0.12
CA VAL A 40 -28.15 14.79 1.20
C VAL A 40 -26.98 13.84 1.04
N ALA A 41 -25.76 14.35 1.12
CA ALA A 41 -24.57 13.53 1.01
C ALA A 41 -23.47 14.01 1.96
N GLY A 42 -22.61 13.09 2.38
CA GLY A 42 -21.49 13.41 3.24
C GLY A 42 -20.63 12.20 3.60
N ALA A 43 -19.38 12.46 3.98
CA ALA A 43 -18.44 11.44 4.43
C ALA A 43 -18.75 10.91 5.85
N ASP A 44 -19.49 11.69 6.66
CA ASP A 44 -19.92 11.28 8.00
C ASP A 44 -21.38 10.80 7.94
N SER A 45 -21.57 9.49 8.04
CA SER A 45 -22.89 8.85 7.98
C SER A 45 -23.81 9.24 9.14
N LEU A 46 -23.26 9.48 10.34
CA LEU A 46 -24.06 9.84 11.51
C LEU A 46 -24.49 11.31 11.46
N ALA A 47 -23.62 12.19 10.97
CA ALA A 47 -23.95 13.58 10.69
C ALA A 47 -25.03 13.69 9.61
N LEU A 48 -24.96 12.84 8.58
CA LEU A 48 -25.98 12.75 7.54
C LEU A 48 -27.35 12.38 8.12
N ASP A 49 -27.42 11.33 8.94
CA ASP A 49 -28.69 10.94 9.59
C ASP A 49 -29.21 11.98 10.60
N ALA A 50 -28.31 12.67 11.31
CA ALA A 50 -28.66 13.78 12.19
C ALA A 50 -29.24 14.97 11.39
N ALA A 51 -28.67 15.29 10.24
CA ALA A 51 -29.19 16.32 9.33
C ALA A 51 -30.55 15.92 8.75
N CYS A 52 -30.70 14.69 8.27
CA CYS A 52 -31.98 14.15 7.77
C CYS A 52 -33.07 14.18 8.85
N SER A 53 -32.72 13.83 10.10
CA SER A 53 -33.63 13.92 11.23
C SER A 53 -34.14 15.35 11.44
N LEU A 54 -33.25 16.35 11.43
CA LEU A 54 -33.63 17.75 11.56
C LEU A 54 -34.53 18.23 10.43
N VAL A 55 -34.26 17.79 9.20
CA VAL A 55 -35.09 18.12 8.03
C VAL A 55 -36.50 17.52 8.14
N MET A 56 -36.62 16.32 8.71
CA MET A 56 -37.91 15.72 9.08
C MET A 56 -38.54 16.34 10.35
N ASN A 57 -37.94 17.41 10.90
CA ASN A 57 -38.35 18.07 12.14
C ASN A 57 -38.23 17.19 13.40
N TYR A 58 -37.26 16.27 13.42
CA TYR A 58 -36.84 15.50 14.59
C TYR A 58 -35.56 16.08 15.20
N GLN A 59 -35.50 16.15 16.53
CA GLN A 59 -34.26 16.48 17.23
C GLN A 59 -33.40 15.22 17.34
N PRO A 60 -32.17 15.20 16.77
CA PRO A 60 -31.30 14.02 16.75
C PRO A 60 -31.01 13.46 18.14
N ASP A 61 -30.92 14.33 19.14
CA ASP A 61 -30.67 13.97 20.54
C ASP A 61 -31.77 13.09 21.17
N TYR A 62 -32.95 13.04 20.57
CA TYR A 62 -34.08 12.21 21.01
C TYR A 62 -34.30 10.97 20.14
N VAL A 63 -33.42 10.69 19.18
CA VAL A 63 -33.48 9.48 18.36
C VAL A 63 -32.55 8.42 18.97
N PRO A 64 -33.08 7.33 19.58
CA PRO A 64 -32.26 6.37 20.33
C PRO A 64 -31.16 5.70 19.49
N HIS A 65 -31.43 5.48 18.20
CA HIS A 65 -30.46 4.87 17.28
C HIS A 65 -29.29 5.81 16.97
N LEU A 66 -29.52 7.13 16.87
CA LEU A 66 -28.44 8.10 16.69
C LEU A 66 -27.60 8.23 17.96
N ALA A 67 -28.23 8.23 19.14
CA ALA A 67 -27.51 8.21 20.41
C ALA A 67 -26.65 6.94 20.56
N TRP A 68 -27.16 5.78 20.14
CA TRP A 68 -26.39 4.55 20.11
C TRP A 68 -25.20 4.63 19.15
N ALA A 69 -25.41 5.14 17.93
CA ALA A 69 -24.35 5.28 16.93
C ALA A 69 -23.25 6.27 17.38
N ASP A 70 -23.65 7.42 17.95
CA ASP A 70 -22.75 8.43 18.51
C ASP A 70 -21.87 7.85 19.64
N SER A 71 -22.46 7.01 20.49
CA SER A 71 -21.74 6.34 21.58
C SER A 71 -20.64 5.37 21.13
N ARG A 72 -20.61 4.98 19.85
CA ARG A 72 -19.55 4.14 19.29
C ARG A 72 -18.27 4.92 18.98
N GLY A 73 -18.34 6.25 18.80
CA GLY A 73 -17.20 7.12 18.53
C GLY A 73 -16.48 6.91 17.20
N VAL A 74 -16.94 5.98 16.36
CA VAL A 74 -16.32 5.63 15.06
C VAL A 74 -17.26 5.79 13.87
N LEU A 75 -18.53 6.08 14.10
CA LEU A 75 -19.56 6.19 13.05
C LEU A 75 -19.84 7.64 12.64
N GLY A 76 -19.15 8.59 13.28
CA GLY A 76 -19.31 10.02 13.08
C GLY A 76 -19.83 10.75 14.31
N THR A 77 -20.50 11.90 14.09
CA THR A 77 -21.09 12.69 15.18
C THR A 77 -22.53 13.12 14.90
N LYS A 78 -23.38 13.11 15.94
CA LYS A 78 -24.70 13.78 15.90
C LYS A 78 -24.67 15.21 16.46
N ASP A 79 -23.51 15.69 16.94
CA ASP A 79 -23.39 17.02 17.53
C ASP A 79 -23.55 18.10 16.46
N ARG A 80 -24.68 18.80 16.53
CA ARG A 80 -25.07 19.85 15.58
C ARG A 80 -24.07 21.01 15.51
N SER A 81 -23.29 21.25 16.57
CA SER A 81 -22.25 22.28 16.55
C SER A 81 -21.06 21.92 15.67
N MET A 82 -20.90 20.63 15.37
CA MET A 82 -19.83 20.09 14.54
C MET A 82 -20.30 19.82 13.10
N ILE A 83 -21.60 19.95 12.81
CA ILE A 83 -22.19 19.67 11.50
C ILE A 83 -22.43 20.98 10.76
N THR A 84 -21.72 21.14 9.64
CA THR A 84 -21.96 22.24 8.70
C THR A 84 -22.72 21.73 7.50
N VAL A 85 -23.97 22.17 7.30
CA VAL A 85 -24.75 21.88 6.10
C VAL A 85 -24.46 22.95 5.07
N VAL A 86 -23.87 22.54 3.94
CA VAL A 86 -23.63 23.38 2.76
C VAL A 86 -24.49 22.89 1.60
N GLY A 87 -25.05 23.80 0.82
CA GLY A 87 -25.83 23.43 -0.36
C GLY A 87 -26.73 24.55 -0.90
N ASP A 88 -27.17 24.37 -2.14
CA ASP A 88 -28.08 25.26 -2.85
C ASP A 88 -29.50 24.70 -2.92
N GLN A 89 -30.46 25.55 -3.29
CA GLN A 89 -31.81 25.05 -3.58
C GLN A 89 -31.74 24.08 -4.77
N MET A 90 -32.35 22.90 -4.64
CA MET A 90 -32.31 21.85 -5.68
C MET A 90 -32.69 22.35 -7.08
N TRP A 91 -33.60 23.33 -7.19
CA TRP A 91 -33.94 23.91 -8.49
C TRP A 91 -32.81 24.76 -9.09
N LYS A 92 -31.96 25.41 -8.29
CA LYS A 92 -30.78 26.14 -8.74
C LYS A 92 -29.67 25.21 -9.19
N VAL A 93 -29.41 24.14 -8.44
CA VAL A 93 -28.50 23.07 -8.88
C VAL A 93 -28.99 22.50 -10.22
N ARG A 94 -30.30 22.30 -10.37
CA ARG A 94 -30.92 21.87 -11.63
C ARG A 94 -30.89 22.90 -12.77
N SER A 95 -30.80 24.21 -12.49
CA SER A 95 -30.90 25.26 -13.52
C SER A 95 -29.57 25.92 -13.89
N ASP A 96 -28.63 25.98 -12.95
CA ASP A 96 -27.42 26.79 -13.05
C ASP A 96 -26.16 25.91 -13.21
N ASP A 97 -26.15 24.69 -12.64
CA ASP A 97 -24.99 23.78 -12.63
C ASP A 97 -25.19 22.48 -13.46
N PHE A 98 -26.43 22.14 -13.83
CA PHE A 98 -26.72 21.01 -14.72
C PHE A 98 -26.61 21.45 -16.19
N PRO A 99 -25.84 20.74 -17.06
CA PRO A 99 -25.69 21.10 -18.46
C PRO A 99 -27.05 21.30 -19.14
N SER A 100 -27.17 22.43 -19.81
CA SER A 100 -28.43 23.05 -20.20
C SER A 100 -29.07 22.37 -21.42
N ASP A 101 -29.42 21.09 -21.36
CA ASP A 101 -30.18 20.42 -22.44
C ASP A 101 -31.45 19.68 -21.96
N TRP A 102 -32.34 20.49 -21.34
CA TRP A 102 -33.81 20.53 -21.47
C TRP A 102 -34.71 19.44 -20.87
N GLY A 103 -35.85 19.89 -20.33
CA GLY A 103 -36.98 19.05 -19.95
C GLY A 103 -37.32 18.01 -21.02
N ILE A 104 -37.00 16.76 -20.68
CA ILE A 104 -37.41 15.53 -21.34
C ILE A 104 -36.91 15.37 -22.79
N GLY A 105 -35.60 15.55 -23.03
CA GLY A 105 -34.84 14.64 -23.88
C GLY A 105 -34.63 13.29 -23.17
N ALA A 106 -34.29 12.22 -23.89
CA ALA A 106 -34.12 10.88 -23.32
C ALA A 106 -33.33 10.98 -22.01
N VAL A 107 -33.93 10.53 -20.91
CA VAL A 107 -33.20 10.26 -19.68
C VAL A 107 -31.93 9.54 -20.13
N MET A 108 -30.77 10.19 -20.00
CA MET A 108 -29.54 9.44 -20.13
C MET A 108 -29.58 8.53 -18.92
N ASN A 109 -30.15 7.34 -19.12
CA ASN A 109 -29.87 6.23 -18.24
C ASN A 109 -28.36 6.24 -18.12
N THR A 110 -27.85 6.25 -16.89
CA THR A 110 -26.42 6.00 -16.68
C THR A 110 -26.07 4.82 -17.56
N ASP A 111 -25.01 4.94 -18.34
CA ASP A 111 -24.56 3.78 -19.10
C ASP A 111 -24.37 2.65 -18.09
N LEU A 112 -24.94 1.50 -18.37
CA LEU A 112 -24.80 0.29 -17.55
C LEU A 112 -23.94 -0.75 -18.27
N THR A 113 -23.51 -0.42 -19.49
CA THR A 113 -22.62 -1.26 -20.27
C THR A 113 -21.22 -1.00 -19.76
N ALA A 114 -20.54 -2.04 -19.28
CA ALA A 114 -19.14 -1.91 -18.94
C ALA A 114 -18.30 -1.69 -20.21
N PRO A 115 -17.19 -0.94 -20.11
CA PRO A 115 -16.20 -0.90 -21.18
C PRO A 115 -15.64 -2.31 -21.43
N TRP A 116 -14.89 -2.48 -22.52
CA TRP A 116 -14.17 -3.72 -22.80
C TRP A 116 -12.64 -3.51 -22.74
N ILE A 117 -11.95 -4.56 -22.31
CA ILE A 117 -10.50 -4.68 -22.27
C ILE A 117 -10.13 -6.04 -22.86
N GLY A 118 -9.28 -6.05 -23.89
CA GLY A 118 -8.90 -7.26 -24.62
C GLY A 118 -7.69 -7.98 -24.02
N GLY A 119 -6.72 -7.24 -23.50
CA GLY A 119 -5.51 -7.81 -22.93
C GLY A 119 -4.54 -6.80 -22.33
N THR A 120 -3.58 -7.31 -21.56
CA THR A 120 -2.43 -6.58 -21.03
C THR A 120 -1.14 -7.28 -21.46
N SER A 121 -0.04 -6.52 -21.62
CA SER A 121 1.28 -7.07 -21.94
C SER A 121 1.91 -7.84 -20.78
N VAL A 122 1.41 -7.66 -19.56
CA VAL A 122 1.92 -8.33 -18.36
C VAL A 122 1.42 -9.78 -18.32
N ASN A 123 2.36 -10.71 -18.21
CA ASN A 123 2.09 -12.13 -18.12
C ASN A 123 1.89 -12.55 -16.66
N GLU A 124 1.26 -13.71 -16.47
CA GLU A 124 1.17 -14.31 -15.15
C GLU A 124 2.57 -14.64 -14.61
N GLY A 125 2.81 -14.30 -13.34
CA GLY A 125 4.06 -14.53 -12.63
C GLY A 125 5.18 -13.56 -13.00
N GLU A 126 4.91 -12.58 -13.87
CA GLU A 126 5.92 -11.61 -14.31
C GLU A 126 6.40 -10.72 -13.16
N ILE A 127 7.66 -10.30 -13.22
CA ILE A 127 8.20 -9.26 -12.33
C ILE A 127 7.86 -7.91 -12.95
N VAL A 128 7.16 -7.06 -12.19
CA VAL A 128 6.78 -5.70 -12.56
C VAL A 128 7.70 -4.73 -11.80
N PRO A 129 8.79 -4.25 -12.43
CA PRO A 129 9.70 -3.29 -11.82
C PRO A 129 9.13 -1.87 -11.85
N ASN A 130 9.73 -0.96 -11.08
CA ASN A 130 9.46 0.46 -11.22
C ASN A 130 9.77 0.94 -12.65
N HIS A 131 8.97 1.89 -13.16
CA HIS A 131 9.05 2.45 -14.52
C HIS A 131 8.84 1.44 -15.67
N GLN A 132 8.36 0.22 -15.39
CA GLN A 132 7.91 -0.66 -16.48
C GLN A 132 6.78 0.02 -17.26
N VAL A 133 6.83 -0.04 -18.58
CA VAL A 133 5.70 0.35 -19.42
C VAL A 133 4.87 -0.89 -19.75
N ILE A 134 3.63 -0.93 -19.27
CA ILE A 134 2.69 -2.01 -19.57
C ILE A 134 1.75 -1.58 -20.70
N GLY A 135 1.58 -2.45 -21.69
CA GLY A 135 0.62 -2.27 -22.77
C GLY A 135 -0.76 -2.77 -22.37
N VAL A 136 -1.79 -2.04 -22.78
CA VAL A 136 -3.20 -2.45 -22.64
C VAL A 136 -3.86 -2.34 -24.02
N SER A 137 -4.60 -3.38 -24.42
CA SER A 137 -5.12 -3.49 -25.79
C SER A 137 -6.56 -3.99 -25.82
N GLY A 138 -7.24 -3.74 -26.93
CA GLY A 138 -8.66 -4.03 -27.09
C GLY A 138 -9.49 -3.18 -26.12
N ILE A 139 -9.15 -1.90 -25.97
CA ILE A 139 -9.87 -0.96 -25.10
C ILE A 139 -11.01 -0.32 -25.88
N GLY A 140 -12.19 -0.21 -25.28
CA GLY A 140 -13.25 0.61 -25.82
C GLY A 140 -14.52 0.56 -25.00
N ASP A 141 -15.52 1.33 -25.44
CA ASP A 141 -16.82 1.45 -24.81
C ASP A 141 -17.86 1.97 -25.85
N ASN A 142 -19.16 1.89 -25.57
CA ASN A 142 -20.20 2.45 -26.43
C ASN A 142 -20.35 3.99 -26.35
N ILE A 143 -19.86 4.64 -25.29
CA ILE A 143 -19.84 6.10 -25.13
C ILE A 143 -18.40 6.65 -25.08
N GLY A 144 -17.44 5.82 -24.68
CA GLY A 144 -16.02 6.11 -24.76
C GLY A 144 -15.30 5.93 -23.43
N VAL A 145 -14.02 5.60 -23.51
CA VAL A 145 -13.16 5.35 -22.34
C VAL A 145 -12.49 6.64 -21.89
N VAL A 146 -12.57 6.94 -20.61
CA VAL A 146 -12.03 8.19 -20.01
C VAL A 146 -10.77 7.93 -19.17
N GLN A 147 -10.52 6.68 -18.79
CA GLN A 147 -9.42 6.36 -17.89
C GLN A 147 -8.94 4.93 -18.05
N ALA A 148 -7.63 4.72 -17.91
CA ALA A 148 -7.01 3.44 -17.65
C ALA A 148 -6.13 3.54 -16.39
N THR A 149 -6.13 2.51 -15.55
CA THR A 149 -5.32 2.47 -14.32
C THR A 149 -4.69 1.11 -14.12
N ALA A 150 -3.53 1.06 -13.47
CA ALA A 150 -2.99 -0.16 -12.87
C ALA A 150 -2.93 0.00 -11.35
N VAL A 151 -3.38 -1.01 -10.63
CA VAL A 151 -3.38 -1.06 -9.18
C VAL A 151 -2.64 -2.34 -8.76
N ALA A 152 -1.70 -2.21 -7.83
CA ALA A 152 -1.06 -3.36 -7.20
C ALA A 152 -1.66 -3.59 -5.81
N THR A 153 -2.13 -4.81 -5.57
CA THR A 153 -2.46 -5.28 -4.23
C THR A 153 -1.34 -6.19 -3.74
N LEU A 154 -0.54 -5.71 -2.79
CA LEU A 154 0.54 -6.50 -2.20
C LEU A 154 -0.03 -7.66 -1.38
N LEU A 155 0.60 -8.82 -1.50
CA LEU A 155 0.19 -10.07 -0.88
C LEU A 155 1.26 -10.58 0.09
N GLY A 156 0.82 -11.20 1.17
CA GLY A 156 1.67 -11.92 2.11
C GLY A 156 2.21 -13.23 1.52
N PRO A 157 3.02 -13.98 2.31
CA PRO A 157 3.50 -15.28 1.90
C PRO A 157 2.34 -16.28 1.70
N ASN A 158 2.56 -17.29 0.86
CA ASN A 158 1.62 -18.39 0.71
C ASN A 158 1.54 -19.20 2.00
N LEU A 159 0.32 -19.34 2.54
CA LEU A 159 0.03 -20.12 3.74
C LEU A 159 -0.29 -21.60 3.46
N ILE A 160 -0.47 -21.97 2.19
CA ILE A 160 -0.74 -23.35 1.79
C ILE A 160 0.58 -24.11 1.65
N THR A 161 0.64 -25.25 2.33
CA THR A 161 1.70 -26.24 2.12
C THR A 161 1.37 -27.09 0.90
N ASN A 162 2.33 -27.25 -0.02
CA ASN A 162 2.22 -28.14 -1.18
C ASN A 162 0.95 -27.89 -2.00
N GLY A 163 0.75 -26.62 -2.37
CA GLY A 163 -0.33 -26.21 -3.27
C GLY A 163 -0.02 -26.46 -4.75
N ASP A 164 1.25 -26.71 -5.07
CA ASP A 164 1.80 -27.17 -6.36
C ASP A 164 1.73 -28.70 -6.52
N PHE A 165 1.38 -29.44 -5.46
CA PHE A 165 1.21 -30.90 -5.44
C PHE A 165 2.44 -31.75 -5.84
N GLU A 166 3.62 -31.16 -5.98
CA GLU A 166 4.87 -31.86 -6.29
C GLU A 166 5.36 -32.79 -5.16
N THR A 167 4.78 -32.68 -3.96
CA THR A 167 5.07 -33.55 -2.82
C THR A 167 3.87 -34.40 -2.38
N GLY A 168 3.01 -34.75 -3.34
CA GLY A 168 1.89 -35.65 -3.12
C GLY A 168 0.83 -35.03 -2.20
N SER A 169 0.44 -35.73 -1.13
CA SER A 169 -0.64 -35.28 -0.23
C SER A 169 -0.17 -34.45 0.97
N ALA A 170 1.08 -33.98 0.98
CA ALA A 170 1.62 -33.22 2.11
C ALA A 170 0.72 -32.01 2.43
N GLY A 171 0.34 -31.84 3.70
CA GLY A 171 -0.53 -30.75 4.16
C GLY A 171 -2.03 -30.92 3.88
N TRP A 172 -2.44 -31.85 3.01
CA TRP A 172 -3.84 -32.01 2.59
C TRP A 172 -4.53 -33.17 3.30
N THR A 173 -5.78 -32.95 3.73
CA THR A 173 -6.64 -33.97 4.33
C THR A 173 -7.83 -34.28 3.43
N SER A 174 -8.03 -35.55 3.08
CA SER A 174 -9.18 -36.00 2.30
C SER A 174 -10.46 -36.10 3.14
N TRP A 175 -11.60 -35.78 2.53
CA TRP A 175 -12.93 -35.89 3.13
C TRP A 175 -13.97 -36.36 2.11
N LYS A 176 -15.06 -36.95 2.59
CA LYS A 176 -16.22 -37.31 1.76
C LYS A 176 -17.52 -37.35 2.57
N THR A 177 -18.64 -37.36 1.86
CA THR A 177 -19.97 -37.61 2.42
C THR A 177 -20.26 -39.09 2.67
N ASP A 178 -21.24 -39.37 3.54
CA ASP A 178 -21.64 -40.74 3.90
C ASP A 178 -22.59 -41.42 2.88
N TRP A 179 -23.23 -40.66 1.99
CA TRP A 179 -24.31 -41.15 1.13
C TRP A 179 -23.84 -41.78 -0.21
N GLY A 180 -22.53 -41.79 -0.48
CA GLY A 180 -21.98 -42.10 -1.79
C GLY A 180 -20.66 -42.89 -1.80
N SER A 181 -20.16 -43.20 -3.00
CA SER A 181 -18.87 -43.88 -3.20
C SER A 181 -18.23 -43.60 -4.56
N GLY A 182 -17.03 -44.12 -4.78
CA GLY A 182 -16.33 -44.06 -6.07
C GLY A 182 -15.34 -42.90 -6.20
N GLU A 183 -15.12 -42.15 -5.11
CA GLU A 183 -14.15 -41.07 -5.01
C GLU A 183 -12.71 -41.55 -5.30
N THR A 184 -11.90 -40.67 -5.90
CA THR A 184 -10.47 -40.90 -6.14
C THR A 184 -9.72 -39.60 -5.88
N TYR A 185 -8.64 -39.69 -5.10
CA TYR A 185 -7.73 -38.58 -4.78
C TYR A 185 -6.37 -38.93 -5.38
N ASP A 186 -6.04 -38.30 -6.50
CA ASP A 186 -4.75 -38.51 -7.17
C ASP A 186 -3.90 -37.24 -7.03
N PHE A 187 -3.00 -37.25 -6.05
CA PHE A 187 -2.10 -36.14 -5.74
C PHE A 187 -0.83 -36.11 -6.59
N ALA A 188 -0.64 -37.09 -7.49
CA ALA A 188 0.54 -37.18 -8.34
C ALA A 188 0.12 -37.28 -9.81
N ASN A 189 -0.99 -36.64 -10.16
CA ASN A 189 -1.55 -36.74 -11.49
C ASN A 189 -0.63 -35.99 -12.46
N THR A 190 -0.11 -36.70 -13.45
CA THR A 190 0.83 -36.17 -14.45
C THR A 190 0.14 -35.56 -15.67
N GLU A 191 -1.14 -35.20 -15.53
CA GLU A 191 -1.85 -34.46 -16.58
C GLU A 191 -1.09 -33.16 -16.86
N PRO A 192 -0.75 -32.84 -18.12
CA PRO A 192 -0.08 -31.59 -18.44
C PRO A 192 -0.90 -30.40 -17.94
N GLY A 193 -0.34 -29.58 -17.06
CA GLY A 193 -1.11 -28.51 -16.45
C GLY A 193 -0.26 -27.55 -15.66
N HIS A 194 -0.39 -26.27 -16.03
CA HIS A 194 0.16 -25.05 -15.44
C HIS A 194 1.65 -25.00 -15.06
N ALA A 195 2.12 -25.72 -14.02
CA ALA A 195 3.50 -25.70 -13.57
C ALA A 195 3.96 -27.08 -13.06
N GLY A 196 5.26 -27.37 -13.11
CA GLY A 196 5.79 -28.62 -12.56
C GLY A 196 5.43 -29.89 -13.35
N THR A 197 5.29 -31.00 -12.63
CA THR A 197 5.04 -32.35 -13.17
C THR A 197 3.84 -33.06 -12.56
N ALA A 198 3.26 -32.53 -11.48
CA ALA A 198 2.14 -33.11 -10.76
C ALA A 198 1.05 -32.05 -10.51
N CYS A 199 -0.19 -32.51 -10.42
CA CYS A 199 -1.32 -31.73 -9.94
C CYS A 199 -2.27 -32.62 -9.12
N LEU A 200 -3.20 -32.01 -8.38
CA LEU A 200 -4.28 -32.76 -7.75
C LEU A 200 -5.37 -33.05 -8.77
N LYS A 201 -5.70 -34.33 -8.97
CA LYS A 201 -6.93 -34.76 -9.63
C LYS A 201 -7.91 -35.35 -8.61
N LEU A 202 -9.12 -34.81 -8.60
CA LEU A 202 -10.28 -35.37 -7.91
C LEU A 202 -11.22 -36.02 -8.92
N GLY A 203 -11.48 -37.32 -8.74
CA GLY A 203 -12.62 -38.00 -9.35
C GLY A 203 -12.30 -39.09 -10.38
N GLY A 204 -13.31 -39.46 -11.14
CA GLY A 204 -13.32 -40.60 -12.06
C GLY A 204 -14.72 -40.89 -12.62
N PRO A 205 -14.85 -41.89 -13.51
CA PRO A 205 -16.08 -42.14 -14.28
C PRO A 205 -17.26 -42.73 -13.48
N SER A 206 -17.00 -43.17 -12.24
CA SER A 206 -18.00 -43.86 -11.41
C SER A 206 -18.28 -43.14 -10.10
N VAL A 207 -17.79 -41.91 -9.93
CA VAL A 207 -18.07 -41.11 -8.73
C VAL A 207 -19.58 -40.91 -8.60
N ALA A 208 -20.09 -41.11 -7.40
CA ALA A 208 -21.47 -40.82 -6.99
C ALA A 208 -21.48 -40.39 -5.51
N THR A 209 -20.78 -39.31 -5.19
CA THR A 209 -20.61 -38.74 -3.84
C THR A 209 -20.10 -37.30 -3.95
N SER A 210 -20.19 -36.54 -2.85
CA SER A 210 -19.37 -35.35 -2.64
C SER A 210 -18.10 -35.71 -1.89
N PHE A 211 -16.97 -35.16 -2.31
CA PHE A 211 -15.69 -35.40 -1.68
C PHE A 211 -14.66 -34.34 -2.07
N GLY A 212 -13.52 -34.35 -1.39
CA GLY A 212 -12.43 -33.46 -1.73
C GLY A 212 -11.30 -33.49 -0.74
N VAL A 213 -10.47 -32.45 -0.80
CA VAL A 213 -9.38 -32.26 0.14
C VAL A 213 -9.51 -30.90 0.80
N TYR A 214 -8.97 -30.77 2.00
CA TYR A 214 -8.88 -29.50 2.68
C TYR A 214 -7.54 -29.30 3.37
N GLN A 215 -7.19 -28.04 3.59
CA GLN A 215 -6.07 -27.63 4.43
C GLN A 215 -6.55 -26.51 5.35
N GLN A 216 -6.33 -26.69 6.65
CA GLN A 216 -6.59 -25.67 7.66
C GLN A 216 -5.32 -24.84 7.86
N VAL A 217 -5.45 -23.52 7.80
CA VAL A 217 -4.34 -22.58 7.96
C VAL A 217 -4.61 -21.64 9.13
N THR A 218 -3.54 -21.29 9.83
CA THR A 218 -3.58 -20.26 10.86
C THR A 218 -3.63 -18.90 10.19
N VAL A 219 -4.57 -18.06 10.61
CA VAL A 219 -4.78 -16.70 10.11
C VAL A 219 -4.93 -15.72 11.28
N THR A 220 -4.91 -14.42 10.98
CA THR A 220 -5.13 -13.38 11.97
C THR A 220 -6.56 -12.83 11.86
N PRO A 221 -7.36 -12.82 12.95
CA PRO A 221 -8.69 -12.21 12.94
C PRO A 221 -8.66 -10.76 12.45
N GLY A 222 -9.63 -10.39 11.62
CA GLY A 222 -9.76 -9.06 11.03
C GLY A 222 -8.91 -8.82 9.79
N LYS A 223 -8.04 -9.77 9.40
CA LYS A 223 -7.30 -9.71 8.14
C LYS A 223 -8.08 -10.38 7.00
N THR A 224 -7.88 -9.88 5.79
CA THR A 224 -8.47 -10.43 4.57
C THR A 224 -7.47 -11.34 3.88
N TYR A 225 -7.94 -12.49 3.44
CA TYR A 225 -7.15 -13.49 2.74
C TYR A 225 -7.76 -13.76 1.37
N ARG A 226 -6.91 -14.07 0.40
CA ARG A 226 -7.28 -14.37 -0.98
C ARG A 226 -6.82 -15.79 -1.32
N ILE A 227 -7.73 -16.57 -1.91
CA ILE A 227 -7.38 -17.86 -2.53
C ILE A 227 -7.01 -17.64 -4.00
N ASP A 228 -5.94 -18.29 -4.43
CA ASP A 228 -5.48 -18.38 -5.81
C ASP A 228 -5.32 -19.84 -6.17
N ALA A 229 -5.72 -20.22 -7.38
CA ALA A 229 -5.50 -21.56 -7.92
C ALA A 229 -5.72 -21.57 -9.42
N TYR A 230 -5.00 -22.46 -10.10
CA TYR A 230 -5.37 -22.93 -11.42
C TYR A 230 -6.23 -24.16 -11.28
N TRP A 231 -7.26 -24.26 -12.12
CA TRP A 231 -8.15 -25.40 -12.09
C TRP A 231 -8.72 -25.72 -13.45
N ARG A 232 -9.18 -26.96 -13.57
CA ARG A 232 -9.75 -27.56 -14.77
C ARG A 232 -10.85 -28.51 -14.35
N GLY A 233 -11.87 -28.70 -15.18
CA GLY A 233 -12.93 -29.64 -14.87
C GLY A 233 -13.57 -30.24 -16.10
N ARG A 234 -13.90 -31.52 -16.01
CA ARG A 234 -14.58 -32.29 -17.05
C ARG A 234 -15.87 -32.89 -16.50
N LYS A 235 -16.96 -32.53 -17.15
CA LYS A 235 -18.31 -33.01 -16.84
C LYS A 235 -18.51 -34.42 -17.37
N LEU A 236 -18.64 -35.41 -16.48
CA LEU A 236 -18.95 -36.79 -16.86
C LEU A 236 -20.41 -37.18 -16.61
N ALA A 237 -21.17 -36.35 -15.89
CA ALA A 237 -22.59 -36.53 -15.61
C ALA A 237 -23.37 -35.22 -15.77
N ASN A 238 -24.72 -35.29 -15.83
CA ASN A 238 -25.55 -34.09 -15.89
C ASN A 238 -25.61 -33.33 -14.56
N GLU A 239 -25.47 -34.05 -13.44
CA GLU A 239 -25.47 -33.51 -12.08
C GLU A 239 -24.08 -33.72 -11.46
N ASN A 240 -23.25 -32.69 -11.57
CA ASN A 240 -21.88 -32.68 -11.09
C ASN A 240 -21.52 -31.29 -10.55
N TRP A 241 -20.44 -31.22 -9.77
CA TRP A 241 -19.93 -29.97 -9.25
C TRP A 241 -18.40 -29.97 -9.12
N PHE A 242 -17.83 -28.78 -9.22
CA PHE A 242 -16.42 -28.46 -9.02
C PHE A 242 -16.36 -27.18 -8.19
N GLU A 243 -15.71 -27.22 -7.03
CA GLU A 243 -15.80 -26.12 -6.06
C GLU A 243 -14.45 -25.86 -5.40
N MET A 244 -14.12 -24.58 -5.30
CA MET A 244 -13.09 -24.04 -4.42
C MET A 244 -13.77 -23.22 -3.34
N LEU A 245 -13.60 -23.68 -2.09
CA LEU A 245 -14.21 -23.07 -0.92
C LEU A 245 -13.15 -22.44 -0.04
N LEU A 246 -13.53 -21.34 0.61
CA LEU A 246 -12.77 -20.76 1.70
C LEU A 246 -13.70 -20.60 2.90
N ILE A 247 -13.58 -21.52 3.87
CA ILE A 247 -14.33 -21.51 5.13
C ILE A 247 -13.61 -20.60 6.14
N ASP A 248 -14.36 -19.74 6.81
CA ASP A 248 -13.88 -18.95 7.95
C ASP A 248 -14.11 -19.76 9.23
N GLY A 249 -13.05 -20.43 9.67
CA GLY A 249 -13.04 -21.40 10.76
C GLY A 249 -12.45 -22.75 10.37
N PRO A 250 -12.43 -23.71 11.31
CA PRO A 250 -12.01 -25.09 11.07
C PRO A 250 -12.88 -25.82 10.04
N PHE A 251 -12.36 -26.91 9.48
CA PHE A 251 -13.11 -27.75 8.56
C PHE A 251 -14.41 -28.26 9.21
N SER A 252 -15.50 -28.19 8.47
CA SER A 252 -16.79 -28.77 8.84
C SER A 252 -17.43 -29.37 7.60
N LEU A 253 -17.82 -30.65 7.69
CA LEU A 253 -18.50 -31.33 6.58
C LEU A 253 -19.78 -30.60 6.18
N GLN A 254 -20.50 -30.03 7.15
CA GLN A 254 -21.67 -29.21 6.88
C GLN A 254 -21.30 -27.97 6.05
N GLN A 255 -20.24 -27.26 6.41
CA GLN A 255 -19.82 -26.07 5.67
C GLN A 255 -19.21 -26.39 4.28
N ALA A 256 -18.72 -27.62 4.08
CA ALA A 256 -18.14 -28.07 2.82
C ALA A 256 -19.16 -28.70 1.85
N ASP A 257 -20.34 -29.13 2.33
CA ASP A 257 -21.27 -29.90 1.49
C ASP A 257 -22.75 -29.58 1.66
N ASP A 258 -23.20 -29.15 2.85
CA ASP A 258 -24.63 -28.89 3.08
C ASP A 258 -25.07 -27.66 2.28
N PRO A 259 -26.07 -27.77 1.39
CA PRO A 259 -26.56 -26.66 0.56
C PRO A 259 -26.95 -25.41 1.36
N ALA A 260 -27.36 -25.56 2.64
CA ALA A 260 -27.71 -24.43 3.49
C ALA A 260 -26.49 -23.59 3.95
N TYR A 261 -25.27 -24.10 3.81
CA TYR A 261 -24.04 -23.49 4.33
C TYR A 261 -22.96 -23.33 3.25
N VAL A 262 -22.81 -24.30 2.36
CA VAL A 262 -21.69 -24.39 1.42
C VAL A 262 -21.64 -23.20 0.46
N GLN A 263 -22.80 -22.71 0.01
CA GLN A 263 -22.89 -21.61 -0.96
C GLN A 263 -22.25 -20.32 -0.43
N ALA A 264 -22.32 -20.07 0.88
CA ALA A 264 -21.68 -18.91 1.51
C ALA A 264 -20.14 -19.01 1.54
N ASN A 265 -19.58 -20.19 1.25
CA ASN A 265 -18.15 -20.48 1.23
C ASN A 265 -17.58 -20.55 -0.19
N PHE A 266 -18.40 -20.52 -1.23
CA PHE A 266 -17.97 -20.52 -2.63
C PHE A 266 -17.05 -19.32 -2.90
N MET A 267 -15.82 -19.62 -3.32
CA MET A 267 -14.92 -18.65 -3.95
C MET A 267 -15.04 -18.78 -5.47
N PHE A 268 -14.96 -20.01 -5.97
CA PHE A 268 -15.17 -20.34 -7.38
C PHE A 268 -15.89 -21.70 -7.45
N ALA A 269 -17.06 -21.76 -8.06
CA ALA A 269 -17.87 -22.97 -8.09
C ALA A 269 -18.65 -23.12 -9.39
N TYR A 270 -18.56 -24.30 -10.00
CA TYR A 270 -19.61 -24.80 -10.88
C TYR A 270 -20.41 -25.83 -10.10
N ASP A 271 -21.64 -25.50 -9.74
CA ASP A 271 -22.52 -26.36 -8.96
C ASP A 271 -23.94 -26.30 -9.55
N ASN A 272 -24.54 -27.44 -9.85
CA ASN A 272 -25.88 -27.51 -10.44
C ASN A 272 -26.99 -26.85 -9.60
N SER A 273 -26.81 -26.67 -8.29
CA SER A 273 -27.73 -25.95 -7.40
C SER A 273 -27.59 -24.43 -7.50
N THR A 274 -26.48 -23.94 -8.03
CA THR A 274 -26.24 -22.52 -8.35
C THR A 274 -26.07 -22.37 -9.86
N TYR A 275 -24.84 -22.45 -10.35
CA TYR A 275 -24.53 -22.45 -11.77
C TYR A 275 -23.64 -23.64 -12.15
N GLY A 276 -24.22 -24.67 -12.78
CA GLY A 276 -23.48 -25.83 -13.26
C GLY A 276 -22.67 -25.54 -14.53
N LEU A 277 -21.67 -26.38 -14.83
CA LEU A 277 -20.90 -26.25 -16.08
C LEU A 277 -21.86 -26.44 -17.28
N PRO A 278 -22.03 -25.41 -18.15
CA PRO A 278 -22.92 -25.50 -19.30
C PRO A 278 -22.41 -26.52 -20.33
N GLY A 279 -23.33 -27.01 -21.16
CA GLY A 279 -23.01 -27.96 -22.24
C GLY A 279 -23.28 -29.44 -21.89
N PRO A 280 -23.14 -30.33 -22.88
CA PRO A 280 -23.42 -31.76 -22.74
C PRO A 280 -22.38 -32.47 -21.85
N VAL A 281 -22.71 -33.69 -21.43
CA VAL A 281 -21.72 -34.61 -20.84
C VAL A 281 -20.51 -34.75 -21.78
N GLY A 282 -19.32 -34.66 -21.22
CA GLY A 282 -18.05 -34.60 -21.93
C GLY A 282 -17.47 -33.20 -22.06
N THR A 283 -18.23 -32.15 -21.70
CA THR A 283 -17.73 -30.76 -21.71
C THR A 283 -16.59 -30.59 -20.71
N THR A 284 -15.55 -29.88 -21.13
CA THR A 284 -14.39 -29.54 -20.32
C THR A 284 -14.23 -28.02 -20.33
N PHE A 285 -13.88 -27.43 -19.19
CA PHE A 285 -13.15 -26.18 -19.18
C PHE A 285 -11.68 -26.50 -18.94
N GLU A 286 -10.81 -25.98 -19.81
CA GLU A 286 -9.38 -26.20 -19.69
C GLU A 286 -8.78 -25.40 -18.52
N TRP A 287 -7.49 -25.58 -18.27
CA TRP A 287 -6.77 -24.84 -17.23
C TRP A 287 -7.04 -23.35 -17.33
N VAL A 288 -7.65 -22.83 -16.27
CA VAL A 288 -7.98 -21.42 -16.13
C VAL A 288 -7.59 -20.98 -14.74
N TRP A 289 -7.14 -19.74 -14.62
CA TRP A 289 -6.94 -19.14 -13.32
C TRP A 289 -8.30 -18.79 -12.71
N GLY A 290 -8.54 -19.11 -11.43
CA GLY A 290 -9.86 -18.91 -10.80
C GLY A 290 -10.45 -17.50 -11.04
N HIS A 291 -9.62 -16.47 -10.96
CA HIS A 291 -9.99 -15.05 -11.12
C HIS A 291 -10.26 -14.61 -12.56
N GLU A 292 -9.92 -15.43 -13.56
CA GLU A 292 -10.23 -15.20 -14.97
C GLU A 292 -11.52 -15.89 -15.43
N GLN A 293 -12.17 -16.65 -14.55
CA GLN A 293 -13.34 -17.42 -14.94
C GLN A 293 -14.62 -16.58 -14.94
N TYR A 294 -14.73 -15.72 -15.96
CA TYR A 294 -15.91 -14.91 -16.24
C TYR A 294 -16.85 -15.66 -17.19
N ALA A 295 -17.85 -16.38 -16.64
CA ALA A 295 -18.98 -16.86 -17.44
C ALA A 295 -20.06 -15.76 -17.48
N PRO A 296 -20.50 -15.28 -18.66
CA PRO A 296 -21.59 -14.32 -18.76
C PRO A 296 -22.96 -14.91 -18.39
N PRO A 297 -23.83 -14.14 -17.71
CA PRO A 297 -23.52 -12.84 -17.11
C PRO A 297 -22.52 -12.95 -15.95
N VAL A 298 -21.63 -11.96 -15.87
CA VAL A 298 -20.46 -11.81 -14.98
C VAL A 298 -20.69 -12.40 -13.58
N SER A 299 -19.67 -13.08 -13.02
CA SER A 299 -19.65 -13.64 -11.65
C SER A 299 -20.48 -14.90 -11.40
N GLN A 300 -20.82 -15.69 -12.43
CA GLN A 300 -21.56 -16.96 -12.24
C GLN A 300 -20.80 -18.02 -11.43
N VAL A 301 -19.47 -18.05 -11.55
CA VAL A 301 -18.61 -19.02 -10.86
C VAL A 301 -18.11 -18.46 -9.52
N ASP A 302 -17.81 -17.16 -9.47
CA ASP A 302 -17.64 -16.42 -8.21
C ASP A 302 -19.01 -15.92 -7.71
N TRP A 303 -19.85 -16.86 -7.29
CA TRP A 303 -21.22 -16.61 -6.85
C TRP A 303 -21.35 -15.49 -5.81
N ASN A 304 -20.37 -15.38 -4.91
CA ASN A 304 -20.38 -14.37 -3.84
C ASN A 304 -19.73 -13.04 -4.25
N ASN A 305 -19.23 -12.93 -5.49
CA ASN A 305 -18.50 -11.78 -6.03
C ASN A 305 -17.38 -11.32 -5.09
N ARG A 306 -16.59 -12.29 -4.61
CA ARG A 306 -15.54 -12.07 -3.61
C ARG A 306 -14.16 -11.94 -4.21
N LEU A 307 -13.98 -12.29 -5.49
CA LEU A 307 -12.68 -12.38 -6.15
C LEU A 307 -11.70 -13.21 -5.31
N GLY A 308 -12.17 -14.35 -4.81
CA GLY A 308 -11.42 -15.24 -3.92
C GLY A 308 -11.12 -14.68 -2.51
N ARG A 309 -11.67 -13.53 -2.11
CA ARG A 309 -11.33 -12.85 -0.84
C ARG A 309 -12.31 -13.17 0.29
N ARG A 310 -11.79 -13.36 1.50
CA ARG A 310 -12.59 -13.46 2.73
C ARG A 310 -11.84 -12.88 3.93
N THR A 311 -12.54 -12.13 4.78
CA THR A 311 -12.01 -11.63 6.06
C THR A 311 -12.18 -12.69 7.15
N ALA A 312 -11.12 -12.97 7.89
CA ALA A 312 -11.13 -13.94 8.97
C ALA A 312 -11.85 -13.35 10.20
N THR A 313 -12.82 -14.07 10.75
CA THR A 313 -13.40 -13.71 12.05
C THR A 313 -12.69 -14.41 13.21
N GLY A 314 -12.07 -15.55 12.93
CA GLY A 314 -11.24 -16.31 13.86
C GLY A 314 -9.77 -16.39 13.46
N ASP A 315 -9.07 -17.30 14.10
CA ASP A 315 -7.63 -17.57 13.89
C ASP A 315 -7.38 -18.72 12.91
N THR A 316 -8.43 -19.27 12.31
CA THR A 316 -8.37 -20.42 11.41
C THR A 316 -9.20 -20.13 10.16
N MET A 317 -8.64 -20.41 8.99
CA MET A 317 -9.39 -20.57 7.75
C MET A 317 -9.15 -21.96 7.17
N THR A 318 -10.09 -22.44 6.36
CA THR A 318 -9.95 -23.72 5.67
C THR A 318 -10.15 -23.55 4.18
N VAL A 319 -9.12 -23.88 3.39
CA VAL A 319 -9.24 -24.05 1.94
C VAL A 319 -9.78 -25.45 1.66
N VAL A 320 -10.82 -25.55 0.83
CA VAL A 320 -11.39 -26.84 0.41
C VAL A 320 -11.43 -26.89 -1.11
N LEU A 321 -10.88 -27.96 -1.68
CA LEU A 321 -10.98 -28.30 -3.10
C LEU A 321 -11.91 -29.49 -3.22
N LYS A 322 -12.99 -29.34 -3.97
CA LYS A 322 -14.12 -30.29 -3.96
C LYS A 322 -14.56 -30.65 -5.37
N ALA A 323 -14.97 -31.90 -5.51
CA ALA A 323 -15.65 -32.41 -6.69
C ALA A 323 -16.77 -33.36 -6.27
N GLY A 324 -17.75 -33.57 -7.14
CA GLY A 324 -18.73 -34.62 -6.93
C GLY A 324 -19.76 -34.71 -8.02
N SER A 325 -20.62 -35.72 -7.88
CA SER A 325 -21.80 -35.93 -8.72
C SER A 325 -22.81 -36.81 -7.99
N THR A 326 -24.08 -36.76 -8.42
CA THR A 326 -25.10 -37.70 -7.93
C THR A 326 -24.97 -39.09 -8.58
N GLY A 327 -24.15 -39.21 -9.62
CA GLY A 327 -23.77 -40.45 -10.28
C GLY A 327 -23.32 -40.21 -11.73
N GLY A 328 -22.50 -41.11 -12.28
CA GLY A 328 -21.96 -41.00 -13.65
C GLY A 328 -20.60 -40.32 -13.77
N GLY A 329 -20.02 -39.86 -12.65
CA GLY A 329 -18.64 -39.41 -12.58
C GLY A 329 -18.43 -37.90 -12.61
N VAL A 330 -17.21 -37.51 -12.28
CA VAL A 330 -16.70 -36.13 -12.29
C VAL A 330 -15.17 -36.18 -12.37
N GLU A 331 -14.52 -35.21 -13.01
CA GLU A 331 -13.07 -35.04 -12.91
C GLU A 331 -12.74 -33.56 -12.77
N ALA A 332 -12.05 -33.19 -11.69
CA ALA A 332 -11.48 -31.85 -11.51
C ALA A 332 -9.99 -31.94 -11.23
N TRP A 333 -9.25 -30.95 -11.70
CA TRP A 333 -7.84 -30.77 -11.42
C TRP A 333 -7.60 -29.41 -10.79
N PHE A 334 -6.65 -29.36 -9.86
CA PHE A 334 -6.24 -28.16 -9.16
C PHE A 334 -4.72 -28.12 -9.08
N ASP A 335 -4.18 -26.92 -9.20
CA ASP A 335 -2.75 -26.67 -9.12
C ASP A 335 -2.45 -25.23 -8.67
N GLU A 336 -1.22 -24.99 -8.24
CA GLU A 336 -0.72 -23.69 -7.78
C GLU A 336 -1.65 -23.03 -6.74
N VAL A 337 -2.14 -23.83 -5.79
CA VAL A 337 -3.10 -23.39 -4.78
C VAL A 337 -2.40 -22.55 -3.72
N ARG A 338 -2.87 -21.33 -3.52
CA ARG A 338 -2.31 -20.38 -2.55
C ARG A 338 -3.41 -19.77 -1.70
N LEU A 339 -3.07 -19.47 -0.46
CA LEU A 339 -3.84 -18.59 0.39
C LEU A 339 -2.90 -17.53 0.93
N THR A 340 -3.15 -16.28 0.60
CA THR A 340 -2.27 -15.17 0.94
C THR A 340 -3.04 -14.09 1.70
N GLU A 341 -2.38 -13.44 2.65
CA GLU A 341 -2.95 -12.23 3.27
C GLU A 341 -2.96 -11.09 2.24
N VAL A 342 -4.08 -10.38 2.14
CA VAL A 342 -4.18 -9.14 1.38
C VAL A 342 -3.66 -8.01 2.26
N LEU A 343 -2.54 -7.40 1.87
CA LEU A 343 -1.85 -6.40 2.68
C LEU A 343 -2.35 -5.00 2.37
N SER A 344 -1.89 -4.43 1.25
CA SER A 344 -2.16 -3.04 0.88
C SER A 344 -2.43 -2.96 -0.62
N GLU A 345 -3.45 -2.19 -0.99
CA GLU A 345 -3.75 -1.85 -2.37
C GLU A 345 -3.21 -0.44 -2.66
N SER A 346 -2.57 -0.24 -3.81
CA SER A 346 -1.99 1.04 -4.18
C SER A 346 -2.04 1.26 -5.70
N PRO A 347 -2.48 2.43 -6.18
CA PRO A 347 -2.44 2.75 -7.60
C PRO A 347 -0.98 2.94 -8.03
N ILE A 348 -0.58 2.21 -9.07
CA ILE A 348 0.78 2.23 -9.60
C ILE A 348 0.85 2.73 -11.04
N ALA A 349 -0.29 2.95 -11.71
CA ALA A 349 -0.30 3.69 -12.96
C ALA A 349 -1.66 4.33 -13.22
N HIS A 350 -1.65 5.42 -13.97
CA HIS A 350 -2.85 6.15 -14.36
C HIS A 350 -2.67 6.82 -15.72
N LEU A 351 -3.67 6.68 -16.60
CA LEU A 351 -3.74 7.37 -17.89
C LEU A 351 -5.15 7.88 -18.14
N ALA A 352 -5.28 9.18 -18.39
CA ALA A 352 -6.54 9.81 -18.79
C ALA A 352 -6.75 9.70 -20.31
N ASN A 353 -8.00 9.45 -20.71
CA ASN A 353 -8.45 9.35 -22.11
C ASN A 353 -7.57 8.42 -22.97
N PRO A 354 -7.43 7.14 -22.58
CA PRO A 354 -6.58 6.19 -23.31
C PRO A 354 -7.12 5.94 -24.74
N SER A 355 -6.21 5.83 -25.71
CA SER A 355 -6.50 5.25 -27.03
C SER A 355 -6.23 3.74 -27.03
N ASP A 356 -6.80 2.99 -27.97
CA ASP A 356 -6.43 1.59 -28.19
C ASP A 356 -5.31 1.44 -29.25
N PRO A 357 -4.17 0.81 -28.93
CA PRO A 357 -3.71 0.37 -27.60
C PRO A 357 -3.21 1.54 -26.74
N ALA A 358 -3.19 1.33 -25.43
CA ALA A 358 -2.70 2.27 -24.43
C ALA A 358 -1.41 1.77 -23.77
N SER A 359 -0.63 2.71 -23.23
CA SER A 359 0.58 2.43 -22.45
C SER A 359 0.48 3.07 -21.08
N LEU A 360 0.66 2.27 -20.03
CA LEU A 360 0.67 2.71 -18.65
C LEU A 360 2.10 2.59 -18.13
N GLU A 361 2.67 3.68 -17.63
CA GLU A 361 3.97 3.68 -16.96
C GLU A 361 3.76 3.37 -15.48
N ILE A 362 4.45 2.35 -14.98
CA ILE A 362 4.37 1.91 -13.59
C ILE A 362 5.23 2.80 -12.70
N GLU A 363 4.66 3.29 -11.61
CA GLU A 363 5.33 4.06 -10.56
C GLU A 363 5.13 3.35 -9.21
N THR A 364 6.21 2.82 -8.64
CA THR A 364 6.20 2.06 -7.38
C THR A 364 7.04 2.72 -6.28
N ASP A 365 7.57 3.92 -6.51
CA ASP A 365 8.47 4.60 -5.54
C ASP A 365 7.79 4.90 -4.19
N HIS A 366 6.47 4.94 -4.17
CA HIS A 366 5.67 5.14 -2.96
C HIS A 366 5.37 3.84 -2.19
N LEU A 367 5.74 2.68 -2.74
CA LEU A 367 5.56 1.38 -2.09
C LEU A 367 6.76 1.04 -1.18
N PRO A 368 6.60 0.14 -0.21
CA PRO A 368 7.73 -0.33 0.61
C PRO A 368 8.86 -0.88 -0.26
N GLN A 369 10.12 -0.59 0.10
CA GLN A 369 11.27 -1.12 -0.63
C GLN A 369 11.32 -2.65 -0.57
N GLY A 370 11.40 -3.31 -1.73
CA GLY A 370 11.57 -4.76 -1.83
C GLY A 370 10.93 -5.36 -3.07
N SER A 371 10.71 -6.68 -3.01
CA SER A 371 10.06 -7.48 -4.03
C SER A 371 8.94 -8.29 -3.36
N PHE A 372 7.71 -8.10 -3.83
CA PHE A 372 6.52 -8.60 -3.16
C PHE A 372 5.60 -9.33 -4.15
N PRO A 373 5.07 -10.52 -3.79
CA PRO A 373 3.94 -11.08 -4.52
C PRO A 373 2.79 -10.07 -4.52
N ALA A 374 2.12 -9.89 -5.66
CA ALA A 374 1.03 -8.96 -5.78
C ALA A 374 -0.04 -9.43 -6.78
N GLU A 375 -1.27 -8.96 -6.59
CA GLU A 375 -2.29 -8.95 -7.63
C GLU A 375 -2.17 -7.62 -8.39
N LEU A 376 -1.89 -7.68 -9.69
CA LEU A 376 -1.98 -6.53 -10.58
C LEU A 376 -3.40 -6.48 -11.15
N ARG A 377 -4.13 -5.39 -10.88
CA ARG A 377 -5.43 -5.09 -11.49
C ARG A 377 -5.28 -3.96 -12.49
N VAL A 378 -5.41 -4.27 -13.78
CA VAL A 378 -5.47 -3.27 -14.87
C VAL A 378 -6.92 -2.99 -15.18
N SER A 379 -7.36 -1.74 -15.10
CA SER A 379 -8.77 -1.36 -15.28
C SER A 379 -8.92 -0.26 -16.32
N VAL A 380 -10.03 -0.30 -17.07
CA VAL A 380 -10.49 0.78 -17.95
C VAL A 380 -11.87 1.24 -17.49
N TYR A 381 -12.08 2.55 -17.52
CA TYR A 381 -13.32 3.19 -17.10
C TYR A 381 -13.92 4.00 -18.23
N ASP A 382 -15.24 3.90 -18.39
CA ASP A 382 -16.00 4.77 -19.27
C ASP A 382 -16.40 6.08 -18.58
N ALA A 383 -17.08 6.96 -19.33
CA ALA A 383 -17.54 8.25 -18.81
C ALA A 383 -18.59 8.14 -17.68
N ALA A 384 -19.25 6.98 -17.52
CA ALA A 384 -20.18 6.68 -16.45
C ALA A 384 -19.51 5.96 -15.26
N LEU A 385 -18.19 5.77 -15.31
CA LEU A 385 -17.37 5.03 -14.34
C LEU A 385 -17.72 3.54 -14.23
N ASN A 386 -18.36 2.95 -15.26
CA ASN A 386 -18.37 1.50 -15.37
C ASN A 386 -16.93 1.02 -15.64
N VAL A 387 -16.63 -0.19 -15.18
CA VAL A 387 -15.28 -0.71 -15.16
C VAL A 387 -15.19 -2.09 -15.79
N ALA A 388 -14.12 -2.30 -16.54
CA ALA A 388 -13.64 -3.63 -16.89
C ALA A 388 -12.19 -3.79 -16.46
N SER A 389 -11.88 -4.95 -15.89
CA SER A 389 -10.59 -5.21 -15.27
C SER A 389 -9.98 -6.52 -15.77
N LEU A 390 -8.66 -6.52 -15.89
CA LEU A 390 -7.82 -7.71 -16.01
C LEU A 390 -6.99 -7.85 -14.75
N TYR A 391 -6.73 -9.09 -14.37
CA TYR A 391 -5.98 -9.45 -13.18
C TYR A 391 -4.75 -10.27 -13.58
N ARG A 392 -3.63 -10.12 -12.88
CA ARG A 392 -2.45 -10.99 -12.98
C ARG A 392 -1.88 -11.21 -11.58
N ASN A 393 -1.42 -12.41 -11.28
CA ASN A 393 -0.44 -12.55 -10.21
C ASN A 393 0.92 -12.12 -10.74
N VAL A 394 1.58 -11.23 -10.03
CA VAL A 394 2.89 -10.70 -10.41
C VAL A 394 3.79 -10.65 -9.18
N THR A 395 5.05 -10.31 -9.40
CA THR A 395 5.93 -9.82 -8.34
C THR A 395 6.18 -8.34 -8.59
N VAL A 396 5.69 -7.45 -7.71
CA VAL A 396 6.01 -6.02 -7.80
C VAL A 396 7.37 -5.81 -7.15
N SER A 397 8.29 -5.25 -7.94
CA SER A 397 9.65 -4.95 -7.51
C SER A 397 9.85 -3.44 -7.49
N THR A 398 10.04 -2.90 -6.29
CA THR A 398 10.43 -1.49 -6.13
C THR A 398 11.94 -1.33 -6.13
N VAL A 399 12.70 -2.43 -6.10
CA VAL A 399 14.15 -2.39 -6.26
C VAL A 399 14.49 -2.16 -7.74
N PRO A 400 15.44 -1.26 -8.05
CA PRO A 400 15.86 -1.00 -9.43
C PRO A 400 16.35 -2.27 -10.13
N GLU A 401 16.16 -2.35 -11.45
CA GLU A 401 16.66 -3.48 -12.26
C GLU A 401 18.18 -3.51 -12.42
N THR A 402 18.87 -2.44 -12.04
CA THR A 402 20.33 -2.33 -12.15
C THR A 402 20.98 -2.19 -10.78
N PRO A 403 22.29 -2.45 -10.63
CA PRO A 403 23.00 -2.21 -9.38
C PRO A 403 22.92 -0.73 -8.98
N LEU A 404 22.52 -0.46 -7.73
CA LEU A 404 22.33 0.90 -7.23
C LEU A 404 23.18 1.11 -5.98
N VAL A 405 23.91 2.23 -5.94
CA VAL A 405 24.63 2.69 -4.74
C VAL A 405 23.63 3.10 -3.68
N CYS A 406 23.72 2.48 -2.51
CA CYS A 406 23.13 2.98 -1.27
C CYS A 406 24.20 3.11 -0.18
N VAL A 407 23.96 4.05 0.73
CA VAL A 407 24.80 4.28 1.91
C VAL A 407 23.93 4.35 3.16
N ASP A 408 24.49 3.99 4.31
CA ASP A 408 23.79 4.05 5.60
C ASP A 408 23.80 5.46 6.23
N ARG A 409 24.72 6.32 5.82
CA ARG A 409 24.87 7.69 6.34
C ARG A 409 25.28 8.67 5.24
N ILE A 410 24.60 9.81 5.18
CA ILE A 410 24.78 10.86 4.16
C ILE A 410 25.35 12.18 4.70
N ALA A 411 25.60 12.26 6.01
CA ALA A 411 26.11 13.46 6.64
C ALA A 411 26.99 13.14 7.86
N PHE A 412 28.13 13.84 7.93
CA PHE A 412 29.07 13.83 9.04
C PHE A 412 29.35 15.26 9.48
N GLU A 413 29.42 15.46 10.79
CA GLU A 413 29.72 16.74 11.40
C GLU A 413 30.66 16.49 12.59
N GLN A 414 31.81 17.16 12.59
CA GLN A 414 32.84 17.05 13.61
C GLN A 414 33.22 18.44 14.11
N THR A 415 33.54 18.54 15.39
CA THR A 415 34.09 19.76 16.01
C THR A 415 35.38 19.40 16.72
N ILE A 416 36.45 20.13 16.43
CA ILE A 416 37.76 19.96 17.04
C ILE A 416 38.32 21.30 17.50
N PHE A 417 39.26 21.24 18.43
CA PHE A 417 40.09 22.39 18.76
C PHE A 417 41.22 22.57 17.73
N VAL A 418 41.65 23.81 17.51
CA VAL A 418 42.75 24.12 16.58
C VAL A 418 44.01 23.33 16.97
N GLY A 419 44.68 22.74 15.97
CA GLY A 419 45.84 21.87 16.18
C GLY A 419 45.52 20.37 16.35
N ASP A 420 44.28 20.00 16.63
CA ASP A 420 43.87 18.60 16.78
C ASP A 420 43.48 17.92 15.46
N ASN A 421 43.32 16.60 15.50
CA ASN A 421 42.66 15.82 14.44
C ASN A 421 41.36 15.22 14.98
N ALA A 422 40.30 15.22 14.17
CA ALA A 422 39.05 14.57 14.54
C ALA A 422 39.22 13.04 14.53
N THR A 423 38.43 12.35 15.35
CA THR A 423 38.34 10.90 15.29
C THR A 423 37.73 10.45 13.96
N ASN A 424 38.20 9.32 13.44
CA ASN A 424 37.68 8.78 12.20
C ASN A 424 36.19 8.44 12.29
N ASP A 425 35.46 8.74 11.22
CA ASP A 425 34.09 8.32 11.01
C ASP A 425 34.03 7.10 10.08
N THR A 426 32.91 6.37 10.10
CA THR A 426 32.64 5.29 9.16
C THR A 426 31.25 5.40 8.54
N PHE A 427 31.14 4.95 7.30
CA PHE A 427 29.88 4.66 6.61
C PHE A 427 30.00 3.33 5.88
N HIS A 428 28.87 2.79 5.49
CA HIS A 428 28.80 1.58 4.69
C HIS A 428 28.19 1.85 3.34
N VAL A 429 28.75 1.22 2.30
CA VAL A 429 28.20 1.19 0.95
C VAL A 429 27.66 -0.22 0.68
N TYR A 430 26.45 -0.30 0.14
CA TYR A 430 25.85 -1.57 -0.25
C TYR A 430 25.08 -1.41 -1.57
N ASN A 431 24.92 -2.54 -2.27
CA ASN A 431 24.08 -2.59 -3.46
C ASN A 431 22.62 -2.71 -3.02
N CYS A 432 21.79 -1.74 -3.37
CA CYS A 432 20.34 -1.75 -3.14
C CYS A 432 19.53 -1.87 -4.45
N GLY A 433 20.22 -2.28 -5.52
CA GLY A 433 19.64 -2.57 -6.83
C GLY A 433 19.03 -3.97 -6.90
N MET A 434 19.08 -4.57 -8.10
CA MET A 434 18.51 -5.90 -8.35
C MET A 434 19.12 -6.99 -7.44
N LEU A 435 18.28 -7.89 -6.93
CA LEU A 435 18.71 -9.03 -6.11
C LEU A 435 19.79 -9.88 -6.80
N GLY A 436 20.88 -10.13 -6.10
CA GLY A 436 22.04 -10.87 -6.62
C GLY A 436 22.88 -10.13 -7.68
N SER A 437 22.56 -8.87 -7.99
CA SER A 437 23.39 -8.03 -8.87
C SER A 437 24.66 -7.57 -8.16
N THR A 438 25.70 -7.23 -8.93
CA THR A 438 26.98 -6.73 -8.41
C THR A 438 27.15 -5.26 -8.75
N LEU A 439 27.19 -4.41 -7.74
CA LEU A 439 27.58 -3.01 -7.83
C LEU A 439 29.11 -2.90 -7.80
N ASN A 440 29.70 -2.22 -8.78
CA ASN A 440 31.06 -1.73 -8.68
C ASN A 440 31.00 -0.20 -8.54
N TYR A 441 31.77 0.35 -7.60
CA TYR A 441 31.71 1.78 -7.29
C TYR A 441 33.08 2.35 -6.96
N ILE A 442 33.19 3.66 -7.14
CA ILE A 442 34.32 4.47 -6.70
C ILE A 442 33.81 5.58 -5.77
N ILE A 443 34.68 6.06 -4.90
CA ILE A 443 34.41 7.13 -3.96
C ILE A 443 35.38 8.26 -4.27
N ASN A 444 34.83 9.42 -4.62
CA ASN A 444 35.60 10.58 -5.02
C ASN A 444 35.27 11.79 -4.15
N TRP A 445 36.26 12.64 -3.93
CA TRP A 445 36.12 13.96 -3.32
C TRP A 445 37.16 14.88 -3.97
N ASP A 446 37.03 16.19 -3.78
CA ASP A 446 37.97 17.13 -4.38
C ASP A 446 39.33 17.13 -3.67
N GLN A 447 40.13 16.08 -3.92
CA GLN A 447 41.46 15.89 -3.34
C GLN A 447 42.46 17.00 -3.70
N GLN A 448 42.16 17.85 -4.68
CA GLN A 448 43.03 18.97 -5.05
C GLN A 448 42.86 20.17 -4.12
N THR A 449 41.65 20.36 -3.59
CA THR A 449 41.32 21.51 -2.73
C THR A 449 41.06 21.09 -1.28
N ILE A 450 40.83 19.80 -1.03
CA ILE A 450 40.51 19.22 0.27
C ILE A 450 41.63 18.26 0.67
N ASP A 451 42.60 18.77 1.43
CA ASP A 451 43.75 18.01 1.95
C ASP A 451 43.51 17.46 3.37
N TRP A 452 42.49 17.96 4.06
CA TRP A 452 42.16 17.58 5.44
C TRP A 452 41.26 16.35 5.56
N LEU A 453 40.76 15.79 4.46
CA LEU A 453 39.86 14.64 4.45
C LEU A 453 40.36 13.54 3.51
N THR A 454 40.29 12.30 3.98
CA THR A 454 40.56 11.11 3.17
C THR A 454 39.52 10.01 3.43
N VAL A 455 39.18 9.24 2.39
CA VAL A 455 38.26 8.11 2.51
C VAL A 455 38.94 6.82 2.06
N VAL A 456 38.94 5.79 2.91
CA VAL A 456 39.58 4.50 2.63
C VAL A 456 38.69 3.33 3.08
N PRO A 457 38.47 2.30 2.24
CA PRO A 457 38.83 2.23 0.82
C PRO A 457 38.13 3.32 -0.01
N ASP A 458 38.68 3.70 -1.17
CA ASP A 458 38.10 4.70 -2.08
C ASP A 458 37.31 4.06 -3.24
N SER A 459 37.11 2.75 -3.20
CA SER A 459 36.40 1.97 -4.20
C SER A 459 36.00 0.62 -3.63
N GLY A 460 35.08 -0.07 -4.30
CA GLY A 460 34.67 -1.40 -3.88
C GLY A 460 33.72 -2.09 -4.85
N SER A 461 33.33 -3.31 -4.46
CA SER A 461 32.34 -4.12 -5.15
C SER A 461 31.40 -4.73 -4.12
N ALA A 462 30.09 -4.63 -4.32
CA ALA A 462 29.07 -5.12 -3.40
C ALA A 462 28.02 -5.94 -4.17
N VAL A 463 27.75 -7.15 -3.70
CA VAL A 463 26.63 -7.97 -4.21
C VAL A 463 25.40 -7.68 -3.37
N GLU A 464 24.25 -7.47 -4.01
CA GLU A 464 22.99 -7.29 -3.29
C GLU A 464 22.73 -8.52 -2.38
N GLY A 465 22.28 -8.28 -1.14
CA GLY A 465 22.08 -9.31 -0.13
C GLY A 465 23.34 -9.74 0.64
N SER A 466 24.52 -9.21 0.30
CA SER A 466 25.75 -9.41 1.08
C SER A 466 25.94 -8.33 2.15
N PRO A 467 26.78 -8.58 3.19
CA PRO A 467 27.12 -7.56 4.18
C PRO A 467 27.66 -6.27 3.52
N PRO A 468 27.24 -5.07 3.98
CA PRO A 468 27.73 -3.81 3.46
C PRO A 468 29.25 -3.62 3.59
N ASN A 469 29.87 -2.91 2.64
CA ASN A 469 31.29 -2.58 2.64
C ASN A 469 31.54 -1.36 3.52
N GLN A 470 32.42 -1.47 4.52
CA GLN A 470 32.78 -0.35 5.39
C GLN A 470 33.83 0.56 4.73
N HIS A 471 33.61 1.87 4.85
CA HIS A 471 34.54 2.93 4.45
C HIS A 471 34.80 3.85 5.64
N THR A 472 36.05 4.31 5.77
CA THR A 472 36.50 5.15 6.88
C THR A 472 36.85 6.54 6.36
N ILE A 473 36.25 7.57 6.94
CA ILE A 473 36.63 8.97 6.75
C ILE A 473 37.67 9.32 7.81
N SER A 474 38.86 9.74 7.39
CA SER A 474 39.93 10.19 8.28
C SER A 474 40.21 11.68 8.08
N TYR A 475 40.47 12.37 9.20
CA TYR A 475 40.64 13.82 9.24
C TYR A 475 42.10 14.19 9.56
N SER A 476 42.76 14.87 8.64
CA SER A 476 44.08 15.49 8.82
C SER A 476 43.89 16.99 9.00
N ALA A 477 43.41 17.40 10.17
CA ALA A 477 42.92 18.75 10.43
C ALA A 477 43.88 19.61 11.28
N GLY A 478 44.96 19.05 11.82
CA GLY A 478 45.84 19.76 12.74
C GLY A 478 46.56 20.98 12.16
N HIS A 479 46.58 21.15 10.83
CA HIS A 479 47.14 22.34 10.16
C HIS A 479 46.08 23.40 9.81
N LEU A 480 44.80 23.12 10.06
CA LEU A 480 43.71 24.02 9.71
C LEU A 480 43.59 25.15 10.72
N LYS A 481 43.37 26.37 10.21
CA LYS A 481 43.01 27.52 11.04
C LYS A 481 41.57 27.41 11.54
N PRO A 482 41.18 28.14 12.60
CA PRO A 482 39.80 28.22 13.04
C PRO A 482 38.85 28.56 11.90
N GLY A 483 37.72 27.87 11.84
CA GLY A 483 36.77 28.02 10.73
C GLY A 483 35.90 26.79 10.50
N THR A 484 35.03 26.89 9.50
CA THR A 484 34.18 25.78 9.05
C THR A 484 34.64 25.30 7.68
N TYR A 485 34.95 24.02 7.60
CA TYR A 485 35.41 23.35 6.40
C TYR A 485 34.34 22.36 5.93
N THR A 486 34.04 22.38 4.64
CA THR A 486 32.99 21.53 4.06
C THR A 486 33.55 20.70 2.92
N ALA A 487 33.19 19.42 2.86
CA ALA A 487 33.53 18.52 1.78
C ALA A 487 32.28 17.77 1.29
N GLN A 488 32.30 17.40 0.01
CA GLN A 488 31.32 16.50 -0.60
C GLN A 488 32.03 15.24 -1.05
N VAL A 489 31.66 14.10 -0.48
CA VAL A 489 32.15 12.78 -0.86
C VAL A 489 31.11 12.13 -1.76
N ALA A 490 31.44 11.89 -3.03
CA ALA A 490 30.57 11.27 -4.01
C ALA A 490 30.88 9.77 -4.12
N VAL A 491 29.90 8.92 -3.79
CA VAL A 491 29.94 7.47 -4.05
C VAL A 491 29.25 7.23 -5.39
N ILE A 492 30.01 6.78 -6.39
CA ILE A 492 29.62 6.74 -7.79
C ILE A 492 29.52 5.29 -8.25
N GLY A 493 28.33 4.87 -8.66
CA GLY A 493 28.06 3.58 -9.30
C GLY A 493 27.83 3.70 -10.80
N SER A 494 27.35 2.63 -11.43
CA SER A 494 27.01 2.61 -12.86
C SER A 494 25.84 3.54 -13.19
N ASP A 495 24.79 3.53 -12.35
CA ASP A 495 23.50 4.13 -12.69
C ASP A 495 23.12 5.29 -11.77
N ASN A 496 23.76 5.44 -10.62
CA ASN A 496 23.53 6.56 -9.70
C ASN A 496 24.80 7.03 -8.98
N THR A 497 24.68 8.20 -8.35
CA THR A 497 25.69 8.77 -7.46
C THR A 497 25.00 9.24 -6.18
N VAL A 498 25.58 8.91 -5.03
CA VAL A 498 25.13 9.38 -3.72
C VAL A 498 26.18 10.33 -3.15
N ASN A 499 25.76 11.53 -2.74
CA ASN A 499 26.65 12.53 -2.15
C ASN A 499 26.52 12.52 -0.62
N ILE A 500 27.66 12.46 0.07
CA ILE A 500 27.79 12.51 1.52
C ILE A 500 28.41 13.87 1.88
N SER A 501 27.70 14.65 2.71
CA SER A 501 28.17 15.93 3.20
C SER A 501 29.06 15.74 4.44
N VAL A 502 30.21 16.38 4.47
CA VAL A 502 31.11 16.36 5.64
C VAL A 502 31.40 17.80 6.06
N ILE A 503 31.10 18.13 7.31
CA ILE A 503 31.36 19.44 7.91
C ILE A 503 32.34 19.25 9.07
N LEU A 504 33.41 20.04 9.07
CA LEU A 504 34.39 20.09 10.14
C LEU A 504 34.46 21.52 10.68
N HIS A 505 34.16 21.67 11.97
CA HIS A 505 34.34 22.90 12.71
C HIS A 505 35.68 22.85 13.44
N VAL A 506 36.58 23.77 13.12
CA VAL A 506 37.80 24.01 13.87
C VAL A 506 37.55 25.22 14.75
N THR A 507 37.49 24.99 16.06
CA THR A 507 37.26 26.04 17.06
C THR A 507 38.57 26.41 17.75
N THR A 508 38.58 27.59 18.33
CA THR A 508 39.66 28.16 19.13
C THR A 508 39.03 28.74 20.40
N VAL A 509 39.87 29.25 21.30
CA VAL A 509 39.43 29.93 22.52
C VAL A 509 38.72 31.24 22.15
N THR A 510 37.79 31.68 22.98
CA THR A 510 36.97 32.89 22.77
C THR A 510 37.78 34.17 22.58
N THR A 511 39.03 34.19 23.05
CA THR A 511 39.94 35.34 23.02
C THR A 511 40.85 35.40 21.79
N ASP A 512 40.80 34.41 20.88
CA ASP A 512 41.37 34.46 19.53
C ASP A 512 40.39 35.27 18.64
N PHE A 513 40.64 36.57 18.59
CA PHE A 513 39.75 37.55 18.02
C PHE A 513 39.97 37.77 16.52
N ASP A 514 41.17 37.60 15.99
CA ASP A 514 41.37 37.62 14.54
C ASP A 514 41.17 36.24 13.88
N THR A 515 40.86 35.22 14.68
CA THR A 515 40.47 33.85 14.27
C THR A 515 41.56 33.11 13.52
N ASP A 516 42.81 33.39 13.87
CA ASP A 516 43.95 32.91 13.11
C ASP A 516 44.63 31.67 13.74
N GLY A 517 44.19 31.26 14.93
CA GLY A 517 44.59 30.04 15.62
C GLY A 517 45.49 30.24 16.84
N ASP A 518 45.84 31.48 17.17
CA ASP A 518 46.60 31.83 18.36
C ASP A 518 45.97 32.99 19.16
N VAL A 519 46.51 33.25 20.35
CA VAL A 519 46.14 34.44 21.13
C VAL A 519 47.41 35.25 21.35
N ASP A 520 47.47 36.41 20.71
CA ASP A 520 48.68 37.23 20.67
C ASP A 520 48.42 38.75 20.78
N GLN A 521 49.41 39.56 20.36
CA GLN A 521 49.32 41.01 20.45
C GLN A 521 48.33 41.64 19.45
N THR A 522 47.96 40.92 18.39
CA THR A 522 46.96 41.30 17.40
C THR A 522 45.57 41.21 18.01
N ASP A 523 45.26 40.12 18.72
CA ASP A 523 44.01 39.97 19.49
C ASP A 523 43.89 41.04 20.56
N PHE A 524 44.98 41.26 21.31
CA PHE A 524 45.00 42.35 22.28
C PHE A 524 44.77 43.71 21.62
N GLY A 525 45.33 43.93 20.42
CA GLY A 525 45.10 45.15 19.64
C GLY A 525 43.63 45.35 19.24
N MET A 526 42.94 44.26 18.90
CA MET A 526 41.49 44.29 18.59
C MET A 526 40.67 44.59 19.84
N LEU A 527 40.93 43.91 20.97
CA LEU A 527 40.27 44.18 22.25
C LEU A 527 40.56 45.62 22.73
N GLN A 528 41.80 46.09 22.57
CA GLN A 528 42.23 47.44 22.97
C GLN A 528 41.40 48.53 22.29
N ALA A 529 41.02 48.34 21.02
CA ALA A 529 40.19 49.31 20.29
C ALA A 529 38.80 49.51 20.91
N CYS A 530 38.33 48.54 21.70
CA CYS A 530 37.02 48.55 22.37
C CYS A 530 37.10 48.80 23.89
N LEU A 531 38.29 49.01 24.45
CA LEU A 531 38.45 49.26 25.89
C LEU A 531 37.77 50.56 26.35
N GLY A 532 37.09 50.48 27.50
CA GLY A 532 36.48 51.64 28.15
C GLY A 532 35.10 52.02 27.60
N GLN A 533 34.47 51.14 26.81
CA GLN A 533 33.04 51.24 26.50
C GLN A 533 32.22 50.94 27.78
N ILE A 534 31.23 51.79 28.07
CA ILE A 534 30.41 51.71 29.29
C ILE A 534 28.93 51.74 28.88
N GLY A 535 28.15 50.74 29.28
CA GLY A 535 26.71 50.66 28.99
C GLY A 535 26.40 49.70 27.84
N VAL A 536 25.79 50.18 26.76
CA VAL A 536 25.47 49.32 25.60
C VAL A 536 26.74 49.15 24.76
N VAL A 537 27.34 47.96 24.80
CA VAL A 537 28.48 47.60 23.96
C VAL A 537 28.06 47.70 22.48
N PRO A 538 28.78 48.47 21.64
CA PRO A 538 28.48 48.50 20.20
C PRO A 538 28.61 47.10 19.60
N ALA A 539 27.76 46.75 18.62
CA ALA A 539 27.79 45.42 17.99
C ALA A 539 29.18 45.01 17.45
N ALA A 540 29.99 45.99 16.99
CA ALA A 540 31.36 45.73 16.53
C ALA A 540 32.33 45.33 17.66
N CYS A 541 31.98 45.59 18.92
CA CYS A 541 32.77 45.31 20.10
C CYS A 541 32.20 44.16 20.96
N GLU A 542 31.00 43.68 20.65
CA GLU A 542 30.27 42.68 21.44
C GLU A 542 31.09 41.40 21.68
N ARG A 543 31.87 40.98 20.68
CA ARG A 543 32.74 39.80 20.78
C ARG A 543 33.93 39.94 21.74
N PHE A 544 34.24 41.14 22.22
CA PHE A 544 35.36 41.38 23.15
C PHE A 544 34.91 41.51 24.62
N ASP A 545 33.60 41.45 24.89
CA ASP A 545 33.01 41.31 26.23
C ASP A 545 32.95 39.82 26.57
N VAL A 546 34.11 39.26 26.90
CA VAL A 546 34.33 37.81 27.01
C VAL A 546 33.60 37.24 28.22
N ASN A 547 33.53 38.01 29.30
CA ASN A 547 32.80 37.62 30.52
C ASN A 547 31.29 37.96 30.48
N GLN A 548 30.82 38.59 29.40
CA GLN A 548 29.43 38.96 29.13
C GLN A 548 28.81 39.86 30.21
N ASP A 549 29.61 40.75 30.82
CA ASP A 549 29.15 41.67 31.88
C ASP A 549 28.67 43.03 31.33
N SER A 550 28.68 43.20 30.00
CA SER A 550 28.39 44.44 29.27
C SER A 550 29.46 45.53 29.41
N PHE A 551 30.67 45.19 29.90
CA PHE A 551 31.79 46.11 30.02
C PHE A 551 33.10 45.51 29.54
N ILE A 552 33.67 46.05 28.47
CA ILE A 552 35.00 45.65 27.99
C ILE A 552 36.07 46.35 28.83
N ASN A 553 36.62 45.63 29.81
CA ASN A 553 37.41 46.19 30.90
C ASN A 553 38.62 45.30 31.30
N ARG A 554 39.13 45.48 32.51
CA ARG A 554 40.28 44.70 33.03
C ARG A 554 39.98 43.19 33.09
N VAL A 555 38.73 42.80 33.35
CA VAL A 555 38.36 41.39 33.46
C VAL A 555 38.49 40.67 32.11
N ASP A 556 38.08 41.29 31.00
CA ASP A 556 38.27 40.72 29.65
C ASP A 556 39.75 40.63 29.27
N ILE A 557 40.56 41.63 29.68
CA ILE A 557 42.01 41.58 29.51
C ILE A 557 42.61 40.41 30.31
N GLU A 558 42.14 40.17 31.54
CA GLU A 558 42.61 39.05 32.36
C GLU A 558 42.29 37.70 31.70
N MET A 559 41.12 37.56 31.05
CA MET A 559 40.76 36.37 30.26
C MET A 559 41.62 36.20 29.00
N LEU A 560 41.87 37.28 28.25
CA LEU A 560 42.81 37.22 27.12
C LEU A 560 44.21 36.80 27.56
N ILE A 561 44.71 37.36 28.67
CA ILE A 561 46.04 37.03 29.20
C ILE A 561 46.10 35.57 29.65
N ALA A 562 45.00 34.99 30.16
CA ALA A 562 44.95 33.59 30.54
C ALA A 562 45.22 32.66 29.34
N CYS A 563 44.76 33.07 28.16
CA CYS A 563 44.94 32.34 26.91
C CYS A 563 46.15 32.74 26.08
N LEU A 564 46.87 33.80 26.44
CA LEU A 564 47.98 34.36 25.66
C LEU A 564 49.08 33.30 25.42
N SER A 565 49.14 32.81 24.19
CA SER A 565 50.09 31.80 23.72
C SER A 565 51.23 32.40 22.92
N GLY A 566 50.98 33.55 22.28
CA GLY A 566 51.90 34.21 21.36
C GLY A 566 51.74 33.74 19.91
N PRO A 567 52.35 34.47 18.96
CA PRO A 567 52.15 34.23 17.53
C PRO A 567 52.56 32.82 17.13
N GLU A 568 51.80 32.23 16.22
CA GLU A 568 51.91 30.87 15.67
C GLU A 568 51.88 29.75 16.72
N THR A 569 51.35 30.03 17.92
CA THR A 569 51.30 29.07 19.03
C THR A 569 49.86 28.81 19.46
N VAL A 570 49.43 27.55 19.36
CA VAL A 570 48.07 27.13 19.79
C VAL A 570 47.87 27.42 21.29
N PRO A 571 46.76 28.07 21.68
CA PRO A 571 46.46 28.36 23.08
C PRO A 571 46.04 27.09 23.84
N ASP A 572 46.17 27.13 25.17
CA ASP A 572 45.66 26.05 26.02
C ASP A 572 44.13 25.98 25.86
N PRO A 573 43.53 24.84 25.47
CA PRO A 573 42.09 24.75 25.26
C PRO A 573 41.24 24.98 26.51
N ASP A 574 41.83 24.95 27.72
CA ASP A 574 41.14 25.16 29.00
C ASP A 574 41.40 26.57 29.60
N CYS A 575 41.88 27.54 28.80
CA CYS A 575 42.29 28.85 29.32
C CYS A 575 41.17 29.88 29.52
N ASP A 576 39.99 29.70 28.92
CA ASP A 576 38.86 30.63 28.94
C ASP A 576 37.58 30.15 29.65
#